data_AF-A0A2S5CLS4-F1
#
_entry.id   AF-A0A2S5CLS4-F1
#
_cell.length_a   1.000
_cell.length_b   1.000
_cell.length_c   1.000
_cell.angle_alpha   90.00
_cell.angle_beta   90.00
_cell.angle_gamma   90.00
#
_symmetry.space_group_name_H-M   'P 1'
#
loop_
_entity.id
_entity.type
_entity.pdbx_description
1 polymer ?
#
loop_
_entity_poly.entity_id
_entity_poly.type
_entity_poly.pdbx_seq_one_letter_code
_entity_poly.pdbx_strand_id
1 'polypeptide(L)'
;MSPIEIYSIGEKITFWVVWLICLGSLLLFLFVFFPMIRIGYLPIDFCGVIIAGWNVMGILAQSIILLNSAKQFFLKAKPVSMLIQRLAFITFGMPFLAYGGCTLVTLARFW
;
A
#
# COMPACT_ATOMS: atom_id res chain seq x y z
N MET A 1 28.40 -14.61 -5.58
CA MET A 1 27.14 -15.37 -5.46
C MET A 1 26.65 -15.16 -4.04
N SER A 2 25.58 -14.38 -3.84
CA SER A 2 25.02 -14.15 -2.50
C SER A 2 24.50 -15.47 -1.92
N PRO A 3 24.77 -15.77 -0.64
CA PRO A 3 24.36 -17.02 -0.01
C PRO A 3 22.84 -17.18 -0.12
N ILE A 4 22.40 -18.38 -0.51
CA ILE A 4 20.98 -18.72 -0.59
C ILE A 4 20.48 -18.78 0.86
N GLU A 5 19.80 -17.72 1.32
CA GLU A 5 19.18 -17.73 2.65
C GLU A 5 18.13 -18.85 2.71
N ILE A 6 18.34 -19.79 3.62
CA ILE A 6 17.38 -20.85 3.90
C ILE A 6 16.46 -20.31 4.99
N TYR A 7 15.30 -19.79 4.59
CA TYR A 7 14.30 -19.34 5.55
C TYR A 7 13.76 -20.50 6.39
N SER A 8 13.65 -20.27 7.69
CA SER A 8 12.97 -21.21 8.57
C SER A 8 11.47 -21.28 8.24
N ILE A 9 10.82 -22.37 8.62
CA ILE A 9 9.36 -22.51 8.42
C ILE A 9 8.61 -21.37 9.12
N GLY A 10 9.05 -20.95 10.30
CA GLY A 10 8.43 -19.84 11.05
C GLY A 10 8.53 -18.50 10.31
N GLU A 11 9.68 -18.20 9.71
CA GLU A 11 9.86 -16.96 8.93
C GLU A 11 8.98 -16.95 7.68
N LYS A 12 8.83 -18.10 7.02
CA LYS A 12 7.96 -18.21 5.85
C LYS A 12 6.50 -17.95 6.22
N ILE A 13 6.02 -18.57 7.30
CA ILE A 13 4.66 -18.37 7.79
C ILE A 13 4.45 -16.90 8.16
N THR A 14 5.39 -16.32 8.92
CA THR A 14 5.30 -14.92 9.38
C THR A 14 5.22 -13.95 8.19
N PHE A 15 6.07 -14.15 7.17
CA PHE A 15 6.04 -13.33 5.96
C PHE A 15 4.68 -13.40 5.27
N TRP A 16 4.15 -14.61 5.01
CA TRP A 16 2.88 -14.76 4.32
C TRP A 16 1.70 -14.22 5.12
N VAL A 17 1.70 -14.37 6.44
CA VAL A 17 0.68 -13.78 7.31
C VAL A 17 0.70 -12.26 7.20
N VAL A 18 1.86 -11.63 7.34
CA VAL A 18 2.00 -10.17 7.21
C VAL A 18 1.62 -9.71 5.80
N TRP A 19 2.05 -10.44 4.77
CA TRP A 19 1.75 -10.15 3.38
C TRP A 19 0.24 -10.21 3.10
N LEU A 20 -0.46 -11.22 3.63
CA LEU A 20 -1.92 -11.35 3.51
C LEU A 20 -2.66 -10.25 4.27
N ILE A 21 -2.18 -9.84 5.46
CA ILE A 21 -2.74 -8.68 6.18
C ILE A 21 -2.59 -7.41 5.34
N CYS A 22 -1.42 -7.19 4.74
CA CYS A 22 -1.18 -6.06 3.85
C CYS A 22 -2.10 -6.11 2.62
N LEU A 23 -2.27 -7.28 2.00
CA LEU A 23 -3.19 -7.48 0.89
C LEU A 23 -4.65 -7.19 1.31
N GLY A 24 -5.07 -7.68 2.47
CA GLY A 24 -6.41 -7.43 3.02
C GLY A 24 -6.64 -5.94 3.25
N SER A 25 -5.66 -5.23 3.79
CA SER A 25 -5.74 -3.76 3.97
C SER A 25 -5.89 -3.03 2.64
N LEU A 26 -5.14 -3.45 1.61
CA LEU A 26 -5.23 -2.89 0.26
C LEU A 26 -6.62 -3.13 -0.37
N LEU A 27 -7.17 -4.33 -0.19
CA LEU A 27 -8.51 -4.68 -0.66
C LEU A 27 -9.60 -3.86 0.04
N LEU A 28 -9.47 -3.63 1.36
CA LEU A 28 -10.37 -2.75 2.10
C LEU A 28 -10.30 -1.32 1.56
N PHE A 29 -9.09 -0.80 1.31
CA PHE A 29 -8.91 0.51 0.68
C PHE A 29 -9.57 0.59 -0.69
N LEU A 30 -9.35 -0.40 -1.56
CA LEU A 30 -10.02 -0.52 -2.85
C LEU A 30 -11.55 -0.56 -2.70
N PHE A 31 -12.07 -1.33 -1.75
CA PHE A 31 -13.50 -1.50 -1.54
C PHE A 31 -14.19 -0.24 -1.02
N VAL A 32 -13.55 0.57 -0.19
CA VAL A 32 -14.10 1.86 0.25
C VAL A 32 -14.01 2.90 -0.87
N PHE A 33 -12.93 2.87 -1.64
CA PHE A 33 -12.61 3.90 -2.62
C PHE A 33 -13.38 3.77 -3.94
N PHE A 34 -13.56 2.56 -4.46
CA PHE A 34 -14.32 2.31 -5.70
C PHE A 34 -15.77 2.83 -5.66
N PRO A 35 -16.56 2.60 -4.59
CA PRO A 35 -17.92 3.13 -4.49
C PRO A 35 -17.95 4.64 -4.27
N MET A 36 -16.94 5.25 -3.62
CA MET A 36 -16.82 6.71 -3.53
C MET A 36 -16.64 7.37 -4.91
N ILE A 37 -15.97 6.69 -5.85
CA ILE A 37 -15.86 7.16 -7.24
C ILE A 37 -17.17 6.92 -8.03
N ARG A 38 -17.81 5.77 -7.85
CA ARG A 38 -19.01 5.36 -8.61
C ARG A 38 -20.28 6.08 -8.17
N ILE A 39 -20.44 6.33 -6.88
CA ILE A 39 -21.59 7.04 -6.31
C ILE A 39 -21.18 8.51 -6.30
N GLY A 40 -21.57 9.26 -7.32
CA GLY A 40 -21.13 10.64 -7.61
C GLY A 40 -21.45 11.69 -6.54
N TYR A 41 -20.83 11.58 -5.36
CA TYR A 41 -21.01 12.50 -4.23
C TYR A 41 -19.99 13.64 -4.19
N LEU A 42 -19.00 13.66 -5.08
CA LEU A 42 -18.21 14.85 -5.32
C LEU A 42 -18.64 15.39 -6.68
N PRO A 43 -19.09 16.67 -6.81
CA PRO A 43 -18.95 17.33 -8.10
C PRO A 43 -17.49 17.11 -8.51
N ILE A 44 -17.27 16.59 -9.72
CA ILE A 44 -15.92 16.33 -10.25
C ILE A 44 -15.29 17.69 -10.55
N ASP A 45 -15.02 18.44 -9.48
CA ASP A 45 -14.19 19.61 -9.47
C ASP A 45 -12.73 19.14 -9.59
N PHE A 46 -11.85 20.01 -10.07
CA PHE A 46 -10.41 19.74 -10.18
C PHE A 46 -9.81 19.14 -8.89
N CYS A 47 -10.28 19.59 -7.73
CA CYS A 47 -9.88 19.09 -6.42
C CYS A 47 -10.27 17.62 -6.18
N GLY A 48 -11.47 17.21 -6.61
CA GLY A 48 -11.92 15.81 -6.53
C GLY A 48 -11.12 14.88 -7.44
N VAL A 49 -10.72 15.35 -8.63
CA VAL A 49 -9.84 14.61 -9.55
C VAL A 49 -8.45 14.39 -8.93
N ILE A 50 -7.89 15.41 -8.27
CA ILE A 50 -6.58 15.30 -7.61
C ILE A 50 -6.66 14.32 -6.43
N ILE A 51 -7.68 14.44 -5.57
CA ILE A 51 -7.87 13.51 -4.44
C ILE A 51 -8.04 12.08 -4.96
N ALA A 52 -8.81 11.90 -6.03
CA ALA A 52 -9.00 10.58 -6.61
C ALA A 52 -7.67 10.01 -7.17
N GLY A 53 -6.93 10.82 -7.94
CA GLY A 53 -5.63 10.46 -8.49
C GLY A 53 -4.59 10.14 -7.41
N TRP A 54 -4.57 10.89 -6.30
CA TRP A 54 -3.67 10.66 -5.18
C TRP A 54 -3.89 9.30 -4.53
N ASN A 55 -5.15 8.95 -4.29
CA ASN A 55 -5.51 7.66 -3.73
C ASN A 55 -5.22 6.50 -4.70
N VAL A 56 -5.48 6.66 -6.00
CA VAL A 56 -5.09 5.69 -7.03
C VAL A 56 -3.57 5.48 -7.03
N MET A 57 -2.79 6.56 -6.95
CA MET A 57 -1.33 6.49 -6.86
C MET A 57 -0.87 5.73 -5.61
N GLY A 58 -1.53 5.97 -4.47
CA GLY A 58 -1.29 5.21 -3.23
C GLY A 58 -1.55 3.72 -3.39
N ILE A 59 -2.71 3.33 -3.94
CA ILE A 59 -3.07 1.93 -4.20
C ILE A 59 -2.06 1.26 -5.13
N LEU A 60 -1.66 1.94 -6.22
CA LEU A 60 -0.66 1.43 -7.16
C LEU A 60 0.70 1.24 -6.50
N ALA A 61 1.18 2.23 -5.74
CA ALA A 61 2.43 2.13 -5.00
C ALA A 61 2.40 0.95 -4.01
N GLN A 62 1.28 0.73 -3.31
CA GLN A 62 1.16 -0.38 -2.35
C GLN A 62 1.22 -1.72 -3.08
N SER A 63 0.49 -1.83 -4.18
CA SER A 63 0.42 -3.03 -5.01
C SER A 63 1.80 -3.40 -5.56
N ILE A 64 2.55 -2.42 -6.08
CA ILE A 64 3.91 -2.62 -6.60
C ILE A 64 4.82 -3.14 -5.49
N ILE A 65 4.76 -2.55 -4.30
CA ILE A 65 5.64 -2.97 -3.20
C ILE A 65 5.25 -4.35 -2.69
N LEU A 66 3.96 -4.66 -2.61
CA LEU A 66 3.44 -5.96 -2.22
C LEU A 66 3.94 -7.07 -3.17
N LEU A 67 3.82 -6.85 -4.48
CA LEU A 67 4.31 -7.75 -5.52
C LEU A 67 5.84 -7.90 -5.48
N ASN A 68 6.56 -6.79 -5.34
CA ASN A 68 8.02 -6.80 -5.28
C ASN A 68 8.54 -7.51 -4.02
N SER A 69 7.84 -7.37 -2.88
CA SER A 69 8.17 -8.09 -1.64
C SER A 69 7.98 -9.60 -1.79
N ALA A 70 6.90 -10.05 -2.42
CA ALA A 70 6.69 -11.47 -2.73
C ALA A 70 7.77 -12.00 -3.66
N LYS A 71 8.09 -11.26 -4.73
CA LYS A 71 9.17 -11.63 -5.66
C LYS A 71 10.53 -11.73 -4.94
N GLN A 72 10.87 -10.76 -4.09
CA GLN A 72 12.12 -10.77 -3.33
C GLN A 72 12.19 -11.92 -2.34
N PHE A 73 11.06 -12.30 -1.74
CA PHE A 73 10.95 -13.46 -0.86
C PHE A 73 11.16 -14.77 -1.64
N PHE A 74 10.52 -14.95 -2.80
CA PHE A 74 10.72 -16.14 -3.64
C PHE A 74 12.15 -16.27 -4.17
N LEU A 75 12.75 -15.16 -4.57
CA LEU A 75 14.13 -15.12 -5.06
C LEU A 75 15.18 -15.18 -3.94
N LYS A 76 14.75 -15.19 -2.67
CA LYS A 76 15.63 -15.15 -1.49
C LYS A 76 16.64 -14.01 -1.56
N ALA A 77 16.20 -12.88 -2.13
CA ALA A 77 17.08 -11.77 -2.47
C ALA A 77 17.42 -10.90 -1.25
N LYS A 78 16.63 -10.99 -0.17
CA LYS A 78 16.76 -10.18 1.05
C LYS A 78 16.33 -10.97 2.29
N PRO A 79 16.83 -10.62 3.47
CA PRO A 79 16.37 -11.20 4.73
C PRO A 79 14.89 -10.92 4.97
N VAL A 80 14.18 -11.91 5.50
CA VAL A 80 12.73 -11.83 5.77
C VAL A 80 12.40 -10.68 6.72
N SER A 81 13.26 -10.41 7.69
CA SER A 81 13.12 -9.29 8.63
C SER A 81 13.02 -7.94 7.92
N MET A 82 13.85 -7.69 6.90
CA MET A 82 13.78 -6.46 6.09
C MET A 82 12.50 -6.39 5.25
N LEU A 83 12.05 -7.52 4.71
CA LEU A 83 10.81 -7.59 3.93
C LEU A 83 9.58 -7.31 4.81
N ILE A 84 9.53 -7.92 5.99
CA ILE A 84 8.46 -7.69 7.00
C ILE A 84 8.48 -6.24 7.47
N GLN A 85 9.65 -5.67 7.78
CA GLN A 85 9.75 -4.29 8.23
C GLN A 85 9.26 -3.31 7.15
N ARG A 86 9.58 -3.56 5.88
CA ARG A 86 9.06 -2.76 4.75
C ARG A 86 7.55 -2.87 4.64
N LEU A 87 7.00 -4.08 4.72
CA LEU A 87 5.55 -4.31 4.68
C LEU A 87 4.83 -3.62 5.84
N ALA A 88 5.35 -3.72 7.06
CA ALA A 88 4.81 -3.03 8.23
C ALA A 88 4.84 -1.51 8.06
N PHE A 89 6.00 -0.95 7.67
CA PHE A 89 6.14 0.49 7.46
C PHE A 89 5.15 1.03 6.43
N ILE A 90 4.92 0.29 5.34
CA ILE A 90 3.98 0.72 4.31
C ILE A 90 2.54 0.63 4.81
N THR A 91 2.16 -0.45 5.48
CA THR A 91 0.80 -0.63 5.99
C THR A 91 0.42 0.44 7.01
N PHE A 92 1.35 0.84 7.87
CA PHE A 92 1.10 1.92 8.83
C PHE A 92 1.32 3.31 8.25
N GLY A 93 2.31 3.49 7.37
CA GLY A 93 2.68 4.79 6.80
C GLY A 93 1.79 5.28 5.66
N MET A 94 1.23 4.36 4.86
CA MET A 94 0.37 4.74 3.74
C MET A 94 -0.89 5.50 4.12
N PRO A 95 -1.64 5.10 5.17
CA PRO A 95 -2.79 5.86 5.61
C PRO A 95 -2.46 7.32 5.90
N PHE A 96 -1.28 7.60 6.50
CA PHE A 96 -0.85 8.98 6.76
C PHE A 96 -0.49 9.73 5.48
N LEU A 97 0.16 9.09 4.50
CA LEU A 97 0.46 9.71 3.21
C LEU A 97 -0.82 9.97 2.40
N ALA A 98 -1.77 9.03 2.43
CA ALA A 98 -3.07 9.17 1.79
C ALA A 98 -3.86 10.32 2.43
N TYR A 99 -3.97 10.34 3.75
CA TYR A 99 -4.66 11.39 4.51
C TYR A 99 -4.00 12.75 4.35
N GLY A 100 -2.68 12.82 4.47
CA GLY A 100 -1.90 14.06 4.34
C GLY A 100 -2.05 14.69 2.95
N GLY A 101 -1.97 13.89 1.88
CA GLY A 101 -2.17 14.39 0.52
C GLY A 101 -3.59 14.92 0.28
N CYS A 102 -4.62 14.21 0.76
CA CYS A 102 -6.00 14.69 0.67
C CYS A 102 -6.22 16.00 1.45
N THR A 103 -5.58 16.12 2.62
CA THR A 103 -5.68 17.30 3.49
C THR A 103 -5.01 18.52 2.88
N LEU A 104 -3.81 18.36 2.30
CA LEU A 104 -3.10 19.45 1.61
C LEU A 104 -3.88 19.97 0.40
N VAL A 105 -4.44 19.07 -0.40
CA VAL A 105 -5.25 19.42 -1.59
C VAL A 105 -6.54 20.12 -1.18
N THR A 106 -7.12 19.74 -0.03
CA THR A 106 -8.30 20.40 0.54
C THR A 106 -7.95 21.80 1.07
N LEU A 107 -6.86 21.96 1.81
CA LEU A 107 -6.37 23.26 2.31
C LEU A 107 -6.04 24.22 1.16
N ALA A 108 -5.41 23.73 0.10
CA ALA A 108 -5.09 24.52 -1.09
C ALA A 108 -6.33 25.01 -1.86
N ARG A 109 -7.52 24.44 -1.63
CA ARG A 109 -8.78 24.92 -2.19
C ARG A 109 -9.31 26.17 -1.45
N PHE A 110 -8.90 26.37 -0.19
CA PHE A 110 -9.40 27.43 0.68
C PHE A 110 -8.47 28.66 0.79
N TRP A 111 -7.34 28.63 0.09
CA TRP A 111 -6.39 29.75 -0.06
C TRP A 111 -6.41 30.27 -1.49
#